data_AF-A0A9X7BH47-F1
#
_entry.id   AF-A0A9X7BH47-F1
#
_cell.length_a   1.000
_cell.length_b   1.000
_cell.length_c   1.000
_cell.angle_alpha   90.00
_cell.angle_beta   90.00
_cell.angle_gamma   90.00
#
_symmetry.space_group_name_H-M   'P 1'
#
loop_
_entity.id
_entity.type
_entity.pdbx_description
1 polymer ?
#
loop_
_entity_poly.entity_id
_entity_poly.type
_entity_poly.pdbx_seq_one_letter_code
_entity_poly.pdbx_strand_id
1 'polypeptide(L)'
;MDRYKTLQAKRIEAGEPTPFLGTVVDLERTEKGVFVPVSVDMLNNAGIPMGVSEVEVWREMDGTICFRIATKCEVCERGAKLYELDMGFAKKNVCAEDYFKLTGQYPEGAEIPERR
;
A
#
# COMPACT_ATOMS: atom_id res chain seq x y z
N MET A 1 27.69 -22.39 -17.46
CA MET A 1 27.11 -21.30 -16.65
C MET A 1 25.61 -21.32 -16.90
N ASP A 2 24.86 -22.13 -16.16
CA ASP A 2 23.53 -22.57 -16.58
C ASP A 2 22.62 -22.82 -15.36
N ARG A 3 22.37 -21.77 -14.55
CA ARG A 3 21.72 -21.92 -13.23
C ARG A 3 20.65 -20.88 -12.89
N TYR A 4 20.07 -20.23 -13.89
CA TYR A 4 18.81 -19.51 -13.70
C TYR A 4 17.78 -20.06 -14.67
N LYS A 5 17.43 -21.33 -14.49
CA LYS A 5 16.14 -21.83 -14.99
C LYS A 5 15.09 -20.90 -14.41
N THR A 6 14.42 -20.21 -15.32
CA THR A 6 13.32 -19.26 -15.12
C THR A 6 12.39 -19.79 -14.03
N LEU A 7 12.55 -19.26 -12.81
CA LEU A 7 11.50 -19.29 -11.81
C LEU A 7 10.44 -18.31 -12.30
N GLN A 8 9.69 -18.69 -13.33
CA GLN A 8 8.43 -18.03 -13.62
C GLN A 8 7.54 -18.35 -12.45
N ALA A 9 7.40 -17.40 -11.52
CA ALA A 9 6.39 -17.44 -10.49
C ALA A 9 5.07 -17.82 -11.17
N LYS A 10 4.40 -18.87 -10.68
CA LYS A 10 3.13 -19.33 -11.22
C LYS A 10 2.22 -18.10 -11.33
N ARG A 11 1.87 -17.71 -12.55
CA ARG A 11 1.02 -16.55 -12.82
C ARG A 11 -0.30 -16.82 -12.08
N ILE A 12 -0.72 -15.92 -11.21
CA ILE A 12 -2.04 -16.01 -10.60
C ILE A 12 -3.04 -15.95 -11.75
N GLU A 13 -3.82 -17.01 -11.93
CA GLU A 13 -4.83 -17.07 -12.98
C GLU A 13 -6.02 -16.18 -12.60
N ALA A 14 -6.61 -15.49 -13.58
CA ALA A 14 -7.77 -14.64 -13.35
C ALA A 14 -8.91 -15.45 -12.73
N GLY A 15 -9.26 -15.14 -11.48
CA GLY A 15 -10.31 -15.84 -10.71
C GLY A 15 -9.80 -16.76 -9.59
N GLU A 16 -8.49 -16.98 -9.45
CA GLU A 16 -7.95 -17.63 -8.24
C GLU A 16 -8.07 -16.65 -7.05
N PRO A 17 -8.61 -17.08 -5.89
CA PRO A 17 -8.64 -16.25 -4.69
C PRO A 17 -7.20 -16.00 -4.23
N THR A 18 -6.74 -14.77 -4.44
CA THR A 18 -5.43 -14.35 -3.97
C THR A 18 -5.50 -14.08 -2.47
N PRO A 19 -4.53 -14.55 -1.67
CA PRO A 19 -4.46 -14.17 -0.26
C PRO A 19 -4.09 -12.70 -0.07
N PHE A 20 -3.70 -12.02 -1.15
CA PHE A 20 -3.36 -10.61 -1.20
C PHE A 20 -4.38 -9.87 -2.07
N LEU A 21 -4.86 -8.70 -1.64
CA LEU A 21 -5.61 -7.75 -2.48
C LEU A 21 -4.68 -7.13 -3.55
N GLY A 22 -4.07 -7.94 -4.42
CA GLY A 22 -3.05 -7.52 -5.36
C GLY A 22 -3.08 -8.29 -6.67
N THR A 23 -2.43 -7.73 -7.69
CA THR A 23 -2.35 -8.29 -9.05
C THR A 23 -0.89 -8.66 -9.38
N VAL A 24 -0.68 -9.77 -10.10
CA VAL A 24 0.63 -10.09 -10.66
C VAL A 24 0.88 -9.19 -11.86
N VAL A 25 1.97 -8.43 -11.81
CA VAL A 25 2.38 -7.52 -12.88
C VAL A 25 3.79 -7.86 -13.36
N ASP A 26 4.05 -7.57 -14.63
CA ASP A 26 5.41 -7.66 -15.15
C ASP A 26 6.23 -6.50 -14.60
N LEU A 27 7.46 -6.82 -14.17
CA LEU A 27 8.42 -5.88 -13.62
C LEU A 27 9.49 -5.60 -14.67
N GLU A 28 9.81 -4.33 -14.87
CA GLU A 28 10.92 -3.90 -15.73
C GLU A 28 12.11 -3.48 -14.88
N ARG A 29 13.28 -4.07 -15.14
CA ARG A 29 14.54 -3.65 -14.50
C ARG A 29 15.37 -2.84 -15.48
N THR A 30 15.78 -1.66 -15.03
CA THR A 30 16.65 -0.74 -15.76
C THR A 30 17.93 -0.46 -14.97
N GLU A 31 18.87 0.30 -15.54
CA GLU A 31 20.06 0.77 -14.81
C GLU A 31 19.71 1.69 -13.63
N LYS A 32 18.58 2.40 -13.71
CA LYS A 32 18.13 3.35 -12.69
C LYS A 32 17.31 2.70 -11.57
N GLY A 33 17.02 1.39 -11.68
CA GLY A 33 16.23 0.66 -10.70
C GLY A 33 15.15 -0.20 -11.35
N VAL A 34 14.00 -0.27 -10.71
CA VAL A 34 12.90 -1.15 -11.08
C VAL A 34 11.63 -0.34 -11.29
N PHE A 35 10.91 -0.65 -12.36
CA PHE A 35 9.56 -0.15 -12.62
C PHE A 35 8.54 -1.28 -12.41
N VAL A 36 7.58 -1.03 -11.52
CA VAL A 36 6.45 -1.92 -11.26
C VAL A 36 5.18 -1.12 -11.52
N PRO A 37 4.36 -1.50 -12.52
CA PRO A 37 3.10 -0.82 -12.76
C PRO A 37 2.10 -1.19 -11.66
N VAL A 38 1.62 -0.18 -10.94
CA VAL A 38 0.54 -0.31 -9.95
C VAL A 38 -0.72 0.31 -10.54
N SER A 39 -1.85 -0.39 -10.48
CA SER A 39 -3.10 0.11 -11.05
C SER A 39 -3.62 1.34 -10.31
N VAL A 40 -4.34 2.21 -11.01
CA VAL A 40 -4.90 3.45 -10.45
C VAL A 40 -5.81 3.15 -9.27
N ASP A 41 -6.63 2.10 -9.34
CA ASP A 41 -7.52 1.71 -8.25
C ASP A 41 -6.73 1.33 -6.98
N MET A 42 -5.61 0.61 -7.11
CA MET A 42 -4.77 0.27 -5.97
C MET A 42 -4.09 1.51 -5.37
N LEU A 43 -3.65 2.46 -6.21
CA LEU A 43 -3.06 3.72 -5.76
C LEU A 43 -4.09 4.58 -5.01
N ASN A 44 -5.31 4.69 -5.53
CA ASN A 44 -6.40 5.42 -4.89
C ASN A 44 -6.74 4.84 -3.51
N ASN A 45 -6.81 3.51 -3.41
CA ASN A 45 -7.12 2.81 -2.16
C ASN A 45 -6.01 2.96 -1.13
N ALA A 46 -4.76 2.99 -1.59
CA ALA A 46 -3.61 3.30 -0.74
C ALA A 46 -3.57 4.79 -0.33
N GLY A 47 -4.30 5.67 -1.01
CA GLY A 47 -4.29 7.11 -0.80
C GLY A 47 -3.12 7.84 -1.44
N ILE A 48 -2.56 7.28 -2.52
CA ILE A 48 -1.50 7.88 -3.31
C ILE A 48 -2.16 8.77 -4.39
N PRO A 49 -2.05 10.12 -4.30
CA PRO A 49 -2.63 11.01 -5.29
C PRO A 49 -1.90 10.93 -6.63
N MET A 50 -2.56 11.38 -7.71
CA MET A 50 -1.90 11.61 -9.00
C MET A 50 -0.76 12.64 -8.84
N GLY A 51 0.43 12.31 -9.33
CA GLY A 51 1.62 13.16 -9.22
C GLY A 51 2.77 12.43 -8.54
N VAL A 52 3.54 13.14 -7.71
CA VAL A 52 4.71 12.60 -7.00
C VAL A 52 4.34 12.37 -5.53
N SER A 53 4.57 11.16 -5.04
CA SER A 53 4.44 10.79 -3.63
C SER A 53 5.75 10.17 -3.13
N GLU A 54 6.06 10.39 -1.86
CA GLU A 54 7.22 9.77 -1.23
C GLU A 54 6.87 8.40 -0.66
N VAL A 55 7.74 7.42 -0.90
CA VAL A 55 7.61 6.06 -0.38
C VAL A 55 8.89 5.66 0.34
N GLU A 56 8.75 4.89 1.42
CA GLU A 56 9.85 4.17 2.02
C GLU A 56 9.99 2.83 1.31
N VAL A 57 11.22 2.46 0.93
CA VAL A 57 11.55 1.17 0.31
C VAL A 57 12.61 0.49 1.16
N TRP A 58 12.38 -0.75 1.56
CA TRP A 58 13.32 -1.52 2.36
C TRP A 58 13.34 -2.99 1.93
N ARG A 59 14.34 -3.72 2.43
CA ARG A 59 14.47 -5.16 2.22
C ARG A 59 14.28 -5.90 3.54
N GLU A 60 13.60 -7.03 3.47
CA GLU A 60 13.62 -8.03 4.53
C GLU A 60 14.84 -8.95 4.39
N MET A 61 15.13 -9.73 5.43
CA MET A 61 16.28 -10.65 5.45
C MET A 61 16.19 -11.76 4.40
N ASP A 62 14.98 -12.16 4.04
CA ASP A 62 14.70 -13.19 3.02
C ASP A 62 14.85 -12.67 1.58
N GLY A 63 15.18 -11.39 1.41
CA GLY A 63 15.31 -10.74 0.11
C GLY A 63 14.03 -10.13 -0.43
N THR A 64 12.92 -10.18 0.32
CA THR A 64 11.67 -9.51 -0.06
C THR A 64 11.88 -8.00 -0.08
N ILE A 65 11.49 -7.35 -1.19
CA ILE A 65 11.48 -5.89 -1.29
C ILE A 65 10.09 -5.40 -0.91
N CYS A 66 10.04 -4.57 0.13
CA CYS A 66 8.83 -3.95 0.63
C CYS A 66 8.86 -2.46 0.32
N PHE A 67 7.69 -1.88 0.06
CA PHE A 67 7.52 -0.44 0.02
C PHE A 67 6.23 -0.03 0.70
N ARG A 68 6.20 1.19 1.26
CA ARG A 68 5.00 1.81 1.82
C ARG A 68 5.04 3.32 1.59
N ILE A 69 3.87 3.96 1.62
CA ILE A 69 3.80 5.42 1.59
C ILE A 69 4.51 5.98 2.82
N ALA A 70 5.31 7.02 2.63
CA ALA A 70 6.07 7.64 3.72
C ALA A 70 5.18 8.40 4.72
N THR A 71 3.89 8.60 4.43
CA THR A 71 2.92 9.24 5.33
C THR A 71 2.57 8.32 6.50
N LYS A 72 3.03 8.66 7.70
CA LYS A 72 2.80 7.85 8.91
C LYS A 72 1.58 8.33 9.67
N CYS A 73 0.71 7.40 10.06
CA CYS A 73 -0.35 7.67 11.01
C CYS A 73 0.25 8.14 12.34
N GLU A 74 -0.24 9.26 12.87
CA GLU A 74 0.24 9.81 14.16
C GLU A 74 -0.16 8.98 15.39
N VAL A 75 -0.89 7.87 15.19
CA VAL A 75 -1.33 6.96 16.25
C VAL A 75 -0.63 5.60 16.17
N CYS A 76 -0.65 4.93 15.01
CA CYS A 76 -0.05 3.60 14.85
C CYS A 76 1.27 3.58 14.07
N GLU A 77 1.76 4.73 13.59
CA GLU A 77 3.02 4.90 12.84
C GLU A 77 3.12 4.10 11.53
N ARG A 78 2.01 3.46 11.10
CA ARG A 78 1.93 2.74 9.83
C ARG A 78 1.76 3.73 8.67
N GLY A 79 2.38 3.39 7.54
CA GLY A 79 2.18 4.09 6.27
C GLY A 79 0.74 3.91 5.77
N ALA A 80 -0.02 4.99 5.62
CA ALA A 80 -1.42 4.92 5.20
C ALA A 80 -1.92 6.23 4.59
N LYS A 81 -3.07 6.17 3.90
CA LYS A 81 -3.91 7.34 3.66
C LYS A 81 -4.31 7.95 5.01
N LEU A 82 -4.01 9.22 5.20
CA LEU A 82 -4.29 9.94 6.43
C LEU A 82 -5.53 10.82 6.27
N TYR A 83 -6.27 10.94 7.36
CA TYR A 83 -7.44 11.77 7.50
C TYR A 83 -7.20 12.70 8.68
N GLU A 84 -7.54 13.97 8.50
CA GLU A 84 -7.47 14.95 9.58
C GLU A 84 -8.59 14.64 10.59
N LEU A 85 -8.19 14.40 11.84
CA LEU A 85 -9.09 14.26 12.98
C LEU A 85 -8.93 15.45 13.90
N ASP A 86 -10.01 16.19 14.10
CA ASP A 86 -10.06 17.29 15.06
C ASP A 86 -10.31 16.74 16.48
N MET A 87 -9.32 16.92 17.36
CA MET A 87 -9.37 16.53 18.77
C MET A 87 -9.70 17.73 19.68
N GLY A 88 -10.18 18.84 19.13
CA GLY A 88 -10.50 20.10 19.81
C GLY A 88 -9.27 20.95 20.14
N PHE A 89 -8.29 20.38 20.85
CA PHE A 89 -7.05 21.07 21.21
C PHE A 89 -5.92 20.91 20.18
N ALA A 90 -6.03 19.92 19.29
CA ALA A 90 -5.08 19.65 18.22
C ALA A 90 -5.76 18.90 17.07
N LYS A 91 -5.21 19.05 15.87
CA LYS A 91 -5.55 18.23 14.71
C LYS A 91 -4.50 17.14 14.54
N LYS A 92 -4.94 15.93 14.25
CA LYS A 92 -4.04 14.78 14.00
C LYS A 92 -4.31 14.16 12.65
N ASN A 93 -3.26 13.73 11.95
CA ASN A 93 -3.37 12.95 10.73
C ASN A 93 -3.33 11.44 11.05
N VAL A 94 -4.47 10.78 10.95
CA VAL A 94 -4.65 9.38 11.36
C VAL A 94 -5.16 8.51 10.22
N CYS A 95 -4.83 7.22 10.23
CA CYS A 95 -5.40 6.29 9.26
C CYS A 95 -6.89 6.02 9.53
N ALA A 96 -7.63 5.54 8.54
CA ALA A 96 -9.08 5.28 8.65
C ALA A 96 -9.42 4.33 9.83
N GLU A 97 -8.59 3.31 10.07
CA GLU A 97 -8.79 2.38 11.19
C GLU A 97 -8.70 3.08 12.56
N ASP A 98 -7.69 3.93 12.76
CA ASP A 98 -7.52 4.63 14.04
C ASP A 98 -8.51 5.78 14.18
N TYR A 99 -8.91 6.43 13.08
CA TYR A 99 -10.03 7.36 13.06
C TYR A 99 -11.31 6.69 13.58
N PHE A 100 -11.63 5.49 13.09
CA PHE A 100 -12.80 4.72 13.54
C PHE A 100 -12.70 4.31 15.01
N LYS A 101 -11.52 3.84 15.46
CA LYS A 101 -11.32 3.50 16.88
C LYS A 101 -11.49 4.70 17.81
N LEU A 102 -11.12 5.89 17.37
CA LEU A 102 -11.18 7.11 18.17
C LEU A 102 -12.57 7.78 18.16
N THR A 103 -13.28 7.75 17.04
CA THR A 103 -14.54 8.49 16.85
C THR A 103 -15.79 7.61 16.78
N GLY A 104 -15.62 6.30 16.56
CA GLY A 104 -16.71 5.36 16.29
C GLY A 104 -17.29 5.46 14.87
N GLN A 105 -16.73 6.31 14.00
CA GLN A 105 -17.19 6.53 12.63
C GLN A 105 -15.99 6.50 11.66
N TYR A 106 -16.21 6.08 10.41
CA TYR A 106 -15.17 6.20 9.39
C TYR A 106 -15.12 7.65 8.85
N PRO A 107 -13.93 8.17 8.50
CA PRO A 107 -13.82 9.51 7.94
C PRO A 107 -14.45 9.58 6.55
N GLU A 108 -14.96 10.74 6.16
CA GLU A 108 -15.55 10.95 4.84
C GLU A 108 -14.52 10.67 3.73
N GLY A 109 -14.91 9.89 2.72
CA GLY A 109 -14.01 9.47 1.63
C GLY A 109 -13.04 8.33 1.99
N ALA A 110 -13.24 7.67 3.13
CA ALA A 110 -12.68 6.34 3.38
C ALA A 110 -13.51 5.27 2.67
N GLU A 111 -12.85 4.44 1.87
CA GLU A 111 -13.45 3.18 1.44
C GLU A 111 -13.58 2.28 2.67
N ILE A 112 -14.81 2.03 3.10
CA ILE A 112 -15.10 1.12 4.21
C ILE A 112 -14.76 -0.27 3.69
N PRO A 113 -13.82 -1.01 4.32
CA PRO A 113 -13.58 -2.38 3.91
C PRO A 113 -14.89 -3.16 4.15
N GLU A 114 -15.51 -3.65 3.06
CA GLU A 114 -16.68 -4.52 3.16
C GLU A 114 -16.31 -5.68 4.09
N ARG A 115 -17.03 -5.80 5.21
CA ARG A 115 -16.83 -6.91 6.16
C ARG A 115 -17.10 -8.20 5.40
N ARG A 116 -16.04 -8.97 5.14
CA ARG A 116 -16.14 -10.37 4.71
C ARG A 116 -16.28 -11.28 5.92
#